data_AF-A0A8T4U6R5-F1
#
_entry.id   AF-A0A8T4U6R5-F1
#
_cell.length_a   1.000
_cell.length_b   1.000
_cell.length_c   1.000
_cell.angle_alpha   90.00
_cell.angle_beta   90.00
_cell.angle_gamma   90.00
#
_symmetry.space_group_name_H-M   'P 1'
#
loop_
_entity.id
_entity.type
_entity.pdbx_description
1 polymer ?
#
loop_
_entity_poly.entity_id
_entity_poly.type
_entity_poly.pdbx_seq_one_letter_code
_entity_poly.pdbx_strand_id
1 'polypeptide(L)'
;MIIYLALLFIPIGIIFGIILAKKIPEEIKPGKKYFKLFEILLLTIIFLISLKEINYILLFIGVIIGYFFTKEYFYFGLLNLSSLIISLVFIYGLPFGTINLNNKKEIIRNIILFFIAILSLFIDYNFLSFAIGGLGSIIIKKIIRFK
;
A
#
# COMPACT_ATOMS: atom_id res chain seq x y z
N MET A 1 15.36 15.86 -2.66
CA MET A 1 15.03 15.85 -4.11
C MET A 1 15.00 14.43 -4.70
N ILE A 2 16.05 13.62 -4.56
CA ILE A 2 16.12 12.26 -5.14
C ILE A 2 14.98 11.34 -4.65
N ILE A 3 14.63 11.41 -3.37
CA ILE A 3 13.55 10.60 -2.78
C ILE A 3 12.19 10.86 -3.46
N TYR A 4 11.89 12.10 -3.84
CA TYR A 4 10.63 12.45 -4.51
C TYR A 4 10.53 11.86 -5.92
N LEU A 5 11.65 11.82 -6.66
CA LEU A 5 11.70 11.15 -7.96
C LEU A 5 11.49 9.64 -7.81
N ALA A 6 12.02 9.04 -6.74
CA ALA A 6 11.82 7.61 -6.47
C ALA A 6 10.34 7.25 -6.24
N LEU A 7 9.50 8.19 -5.79
CA LEU A 7 8.05 7.96 -5.61
C LEU A 7 7.33 7.66 -6.93
N LEU A 8 7.81 8.21 -8.05
CA LEU A 8 7.24 7.95 -9.37
C LEU A 8 7.40 6.50 -9.81
N PHE A 9 8.33 5.75 -9.20
CA PHE A 9 8.56 4.35 -9.51
C PHE A 9 7.60 3.40 -8.78
N ILE A 10 6.92 3.83 -7.71
CA ILE A 10 6.02 2.96 -6.94
C ILE A 10 4.90 2.35 -7.82
N PRO A 11 4.17 3.11 -8.66
CA PRO A 11 3.17 2.55 -9.56
C PRO A 11 3.71 1.52 -10.56
N ILE A 12 5.01 1.55 -10.87
CA ILE A 12 5.64 0.60 -11.79
C ILE A 12 5.63 -0.81 -11.19
N GLY A 13 5.71 -0.94 -9.86
CA GLY A 13 5.56 -2.23 -9.18
C GLY A 13 4.21 -2.89 -9.48
N ILE A 14 3.13 -2.11 -9.50
CA ILE A 14 1.79 -2.59 -9.89
C ILE A 14 1.79 -3.07 -11.34
N ILE A 15 2.41 -2.29 -12.25
CA ILE A 15 2.50 -2.64 -13.67
C ILE A 15 3.24 -3.97 -13.85
N PHE A 16 4.36 -4.18 -13.15
CA PHE A 16 5.07 -5.46 -13.19
C PHE A 16 4.22 -6.61 -12.66
N GLY A 17 3.47 -6.41 -11.57
CA GLY A 17 2.53 -7.42 -11.06
C GLY A 17 1.47 -7.81 -12.08
N ILE A 18 0.95 -6.84 -12.84
CA ILE A 18 -0.01 -7.06 -13.93
C ILE A 18 0.64 -7.83 -15.09
N ILE A 19 1.85 -7.45 -15.50
CA ILE A 19 2.58 -8.13 -16.58
C ILE A 19 2.85 -9.59 -16.21
N LEU A 20 3.32 -9.84 -14.98
CA LEU A 20 3.55 -11.18 -14.45
C LEU A 20 2.27 -12.03 -14.52
N ALA A 21 1.14 -11.42 -14.13
CA ALA A 21 -0.17 -12.07 -14.19
C ALA A 21 -0.71 -12.41 -15.57
N LYS A 22 -0.33 -11.62 -16.58
CA LYS A 22 -0.69 -11.91 -17.96
C LYS A 22 0.21 -12.95 -18.60
N LYS A 23 1.51 -12.94 -18.27
CA LYS A 23 2.49 -13.84 -18.90
C LYS A 23 2.40 -15.27 -18.38
N ILE A 24 2.06 -15.46 -17.10
CA ILE A 24 2.11 -16.79 -16.46
C ILE A 24 0.82 -17.07 -15.66
N PRO A 25 -0.36 -17.07 -16.32
CA PRO A 25 -1.64 -17.23 -15.62
C PRO A 25 -1.81 -18.61 -14.97
N GLU A 26 -1.12 -19.62 -15.51
CA GLU A 26 -1.16 -21.02 -15.05
C GLU A 26 -0.56 -21.19 -13.65
N GLU A 27 0.54 -20.49 -13.35
CA GLU A 27 1.19 -20.51 -12.04
C GLU A 27 0.45 -19.65 -11.00
N ILE A 28 -0.15 -18.54 -11.44
CA ILE A 28 -0.78 -17.59 -10.52
C ILE A 28 -2.11 -18.07 -9.99
N LYS A 29 -2.90 -18.82 -10.78
CA LYS A 29 -4.17 -19.38 -10.32
C LYS A 29 -4.02 -20.21 -9.04
N PRO A 30 -3.16 -21.25 -8.99
CA PRO A 30 -2.90 -21.97 -7.74
C PRO A 30 -2.10 -21.12 -6.74
N GLY A 31 -1.22 -20.23 -7.22
CA GLY A 31 -0.37 -19.37 -6.39
C GLY A 31 -1.09 -18.22 -5.65
N LYS A 32 -2.35 -17.94 -5.97
CA LYS A 32 -3.08 -16.74 -5.51
C LYS A 32 -3.12 -16.59 -3.99
N LYS A 33 -3.18 -17.70 -3.25
CA LYS A 33 -3.15 -17.69 -1.78
C LYS A 33 -1.82 -17.15 -1.25
N TYR A 34 -0.69 -17.53 -1.87
CA TYR A 34 0.63 -17.05 -1.47
C TYR A 34 0.83 -15.58 -1.80
N PHE A 35 0.32 -15.09 -2.93
CA PHE A 35 0.35 -13.65 -3.22
C PHE A 35 -0.44 -12.83 -2.20
N LYS A 36 -1.61 -13.32 -1.74
CA LYS A 36 -2.39 -12.66 -0.67
C LYS A 36 -1.61 -12.66 0.66
N LEU A 37 -0.99 -13.78 1.01
CA LEU A 37 -0.17 -13.87 2.22
C LEU A 37 1.03 -12.91 2.14
N PHE A 38 1.67 -12.84 0.98
CA PHE A 38 2.80 -11.95 0.73
C PHE A 38 2.38 -10.47 0.80
N GLU A 39 1.21 -10.13 0.27
CA GLU A 39 0.62 -8.80 0.41
C GLU A 39 0.41 -8.41 1.89
N ILE A 40 -0.17 -9.30 2.70
CA ILE A 40 -0.37 -9.08 4.15
C ILE A 40 0.97 -8.93 4.87
N LEU A 41 1.95 -9.78 4.55
CA LEU A 41 3.28 -9.76 5.15
C LEU A 41 4.01 -8.44 4.85
N LEU A 42 4.03 -8.01 3.59
CA LEU A 42 4.64 -6.74 3.20
C LEU A 42 3.95 -5.55 3.86
N LEU A 43 2.61 -5.55 3.89
CA LEU A 43 1.83 -4.51 4.56
C LEU A 43 2.18 -4.42 6.05
N THR A 44 2.33 -5.57 6.71
CA THR A 44 2.70 -5.68 8.12
C THR A 44 4.11 -5.17 8.37
N ILE A 45 5.08 -5.52 7.51
CA ILE A 45 6.46 -5.03 7.61
C ILE A 45 6.51 -3.51 7.43
N ILE A 46 5.82 -2.97 6.42
CA ILE A 46 5.73 -1.52 6.19
C ILE A 46 5.14 -0.84 7.43
N PHE A 47 4.01 -1.36 7.95
CA PHE A 47 3.38 -0.85 9.16
C PHE A 47 4.36 -0.80 10.34
N LEU A 48 5.06 -1.90 10.63
CA LEU A 48 5.99 -1.99 11.76
C LEU A 48 7.17 -1.01 11.62
N ILE A 49 7.76 -0.88 10.43
CA ILE A 49 8.88 0.04 10.17
C ILE A 49 8.43 1.50 10.31
N SER A 50 7.17 1.79 10.01
CA SER A 50 6.59 3.13 10.11
C SER A 50 6.22 3.56 11.52
N LEU A 51 6.21 2.66 12.52
CA LEU A 51 5.90 3.00 13.92
C LEU A 51 7.00 3.89 14.54
N LYS A 52 6.93 5.19 14.26
CA LYS A 52 7.80 6.23 14.81
C LYS A 52 6.94 7.42 15.23
N GLU A 53 7.26 8.00 16.39
CA GLU A 53 6.67 9.24 16.92
C GLU A 53 5.16 9.36 16.68
N ILE A 54 4.39 8.58 17.46
CA ILE A 54 2.95 8.41 17.23
C ILE A 54 2.15 9.51 17.93
N ASN A 55 1.37 10.24 17.16
CA ASN A 55 0.26 11.04 17.65
C ASN A 55 -1.00 10.15 17.76
N TYR A 56 -1.41 9.84 18.99
CA TYR A 56 -2.53 8.93 19.26
C TYR A 56 -3.87 9.42 18.69
N ILE A 57 -4.12 10.73 18.64
CA ILE A 57 -5.36 11.29 18.10
C ILE A 57 -5.44 11.01 16.61
N LEU A 58 -4.39 11.35 15.86
CA LEU A 58 -4.32 11.09 14.42
C LEU A 58 -4.35 9.59 14.11
N LEU A 59 -3.68 8.77 14.93
CA LEU A 59 -3.72 7.31 14.80
C LEU A 59 -5.15 6.78 14.94
N PHE A 60 -5.88 7.21 15.96
CA PHE A 60 -7.25 6.77 16.20
C PHE A 60 -8.19 7.18 15.06
N ILE A 61 -8.08 8.42 14.58
CA ILE A 61 -8.81 8.90 13.39
C ILE A 61 -8.45 8.05 12.17
N GLY A 62 -7.16 7.72 11.99
CA GLY A 62 -6.67 6.85 10.94
C GLY A 62 -7.28 5.45 10.99
N VAL A 63 -7.39 4.84 12.18
CA VAL A 63 -8.02 3.53 12.36
C VAL A 63 -9.50 3.56 11.96
N ILE A 64 -10.24 4.58 12.42
CA ILE A 64 -11.67 4.73 12.07
C ILE A 64 -11.83 4.90 10.57
N ILE A 65 -11.10 5.84 9.96
CA ILE A 65 -11.23 6.12 8.53
C ILE A 65 -10.75 4.91 7.72
N GLY A 66 -9.65 4.25 8.09
CA GLY A 66 -9.13 3.07 7.41
C GLY A 66 -10.06 1.86 7.43
N TYR A 67 -10.85 1.71 8.49
CA TYR A 67 -11.85 0.64 8.57
C TYR A 67 -12.87 0.72 7.42
N PHE A 68 -13.31 1.93 7.09
CA PHE A 68 -14.25 2.21 5.99
C PHE A 68 -13.53 2.39 4.64
N PHE A 69 -12.42 3.13 4.63
CA PHE A 69 -11.65 3.50 3.46
C PHE A 69 -10.39 2.64 3.31
N THR A 70 -10.56 1.44 2.75
CA THR A 70 -9.50 0.44 2.61
C THR A 70 -8.70 0.62 1.32
N LYS A 71 -7.99 1.74 1.18
CA LYS A 71 -7.13 2.05 0.02
C LYS A 71 -5.68 2.12 0.45
N GLU A 72 -4.95 1.03 0.27
CA GLU A 72 -3.59 0.86 0.80
C GLU A 72 -2.63 1.91 0.25
N TYR A 73 -2.72 2.15 -1.06
CA TYR A 73 -1.89 3.12 -1.76
C TYR A 73 -2.14 4.56 -1.30
N PHE A 74 -3.34 4.92 -0.89
CA PHE A 74 -3.58 6.23 -0.29
C PHE A 74 -2.72 6.40 0.97
N TYR A 75 -2.76 5.43 1.89
CA TYR A 75 -1.98 5.51 3.12
C TYR A 75 -0.48 5.41 2.87
N PHE A 76 -0.03 4.63 1.89
CA PHE A 76 1.39 4.60 1.51
C PHE A 76 1.90 5.96 1.05
N GLY A 77 1.09 6.73 0.31
CA GLY A 77 1.47 8.09 -0.12
C GLY A 77 1.58 9.10 1.04
N LEU A 78 0.92 8.81 2.17
CA LEU A 78 0.95 9.63 3.40
C LEU A 78 2.07 9.23 4.38
N LEU A 79 2.74 8.11 4.15
CA LEU A 79 3.87 7.70 5.00
C LEU A 79 5.06 8.62 4.80
N ASN A 80 5.94 8.69 5.80
CA ASN A 80 7.27 9.25 5.61
C ASN A 80 8.13 8.23 4.83
N LEU A 81 8.24 8.46 3.52
CA LEU A 81 8.80 7.51 2.56
C LEU A 81 10.34 7.56 2.55
N SER A 82 10.94 6.88 3.53
CA SER A 82 12.37 6.51 3.45
C SER A 82 12.62 5.58 2.25
N SER A 83 13.85 5.54 1.74
CA SER A 83 14.23 4.68 0.61
C SER A 83 13.82 3.21 0.82
N LEU A 84 13.94 2.70 2.05
CA LEU A 84 13.51 1.34 2.40
C LEU A 84 12.00 1.15 2.22
N ILE A 85 11.18 2.09 2.71
CA ILE A 85 9.72 2.01 2.58
C ILE A 85 9.33 2.11 1.10
N ILE A 86 9.99 2.97 0.31
CA ILE A 86 9.74 3.07 -1.13
C ILE A 86 9.98 1.73 -1.83
N SER A 87 11.10 1.06 -1.53
CA SER A 87 11.39 -0.28 -2.08
C SER A 87 10.34 -1.31 -1.65
N LEU A 88 9.91 -1.30 -0.40
CA LEU A 88 8.88 -2.23 0.10
C LEU A 88 7.51 -1.97 -0.54
N VAL A 89 7.11 -0.71 -0.71
CA VAL A 89 5.85 -0.34 -1.38
C VAL A 89 5.90 -0.72 -2.86
N PHE A 90 7.05 -0.55 -3.52
CA PHE A 90 7.24 -1.05 -4.89
C PHE A 90 7.06 -2.57 -4.95
N ILE A 91 7.71 -3.32 -4.05
CA ILE A 91 7.57 -4.79 -3.97
C ILE A 91 6.13 -5.19 -3.68
N TYR A 92 5.41 -4.44 -2.82
CA TYR A 92 3.98 -4.63 -2.54
C TYR A 92 3.12 -4.46 -3.80
N GLY A 93 3.55 -3.63 -4.75
CA GLY A 93 2.91 -3.50 -6.06
C GLY A 93 2.84 -4.80 -6.85
N LEU A 94 3.81 -5.70 -6.69
CA LEU A 94 3.83 -6.98 -7.38
C LEU A 94 2.60 -7.86 -7.03
N PRO A 95 2.41 -8.31 -5.76
CA PRO A 95 1.24 -9.11 -5.41
C PRO A 95 -0.06 -8.36 -5.62
N PHE A 96 -0.11 -7.06 -5.33
CA PHE A 96 -1.32 -6.25 -5.52
C PHE A 96 -1.77 -6.22 -6.99
N GLY A 97 -0.85 -5.95 -7.91
CA GLY A 97 -1.12 -5.92 -9.35
C GLY A 97 -1.49 -7.30 -9.89
N THR A 98 -0.84 -8.35 -9.39
CA THR A 98 -1.11 -9.73 -9.77
C THR A 98 -2.52 -10.17 -9.36
N ILE A 99 -2.93 -9.92 -8.11
CA ILE A 99 -4.24 -10.32 -7.60
C ILE A 99 -5.39 -9.56 -8.27
N ASN A 100 -5.17 -8.27 -8.56
CA ASN A 100 -6.21 -7.36 -9.06
C ASN A 100 -6.22 -7.19 -10.59
N LEU A 101 -5.55 -8.06 -11.35
CA LEU A 101 -5.45 -7.99 -12.82
C LEU A 101 -6.78 -7.70 -13.52
N ASN A 102 -7.86 -8.36 -13.09
CA ASN A 102 -9.18 -8.23 -13.71
C ASN A 102 -9.95 -6.97 -13.27
N ASN A 103 -9.48 -6.26 -12.23
CA ASN A 103 -10.15 -5.10 -11.67
C ASN A 103 -9.40 -3.80 -12.01
N LYS A 104 -9.37 -3.44 -13.29
CA LYS A 104 -8.69 -2.23 -13.80
C LYS A 104 -9.11 -0.94 -13.07
N LYS A 105 -10.40 -0.82 -12.74
CA LYS A 105 -10.94 0.34 -12.01
C LYS A 105 -10.29 0.48 -10.63
N GLU A 106 -10.09 -0.64 -9.93
CA GLU A 106 -9.43 -0.63 -8.62
C GLU A 106 -7.95 -0.22 -8.70
N ILE A 107 -7.24 -0.71 -9.70
CA ILE A 107 -5.84 -0.36 -9.94
C ILE A 107 -5.70 1.14 -10.21
N ILE A 108 -6.47 1.67 -11.17
CA ILE A 108 -6.43 3.09 -11.54
C ILE A 108 -6.78 3.97 -10.33
N ARG A 109 -7.81 3.59 -9.57
CA ARG A 109 -8.21 4.31 -8.36
C ARG A 109 -7.08 4.37 -7.33
N ASN A 110 -6.38 3.27 -7.07
CA ASN A 110 -5.28 3.25 -6.11
C ASN A 110 -4.07 4.08 -6.59
N ILE A 111 -3.75 4.04 -7.88
CA ILE A 111 -2.69 4.87 -8.46
C ILE A 111 -3.04 6.36 -8.32
N ILE A 112 -4.26 6.76 -8.66
CA ILE A 112 -4.69 8.15 -8.51
C ILE A 112 -4.64 8.58 -7.05
N LEU A 113 -5.17 7.77 -6.14
CA LEU A 113 -5.17 8.07 -4.71
C LEU A 113 -3.76 8.16 -4.12
N PHE A 114 -2.81 7.37 -4.62
CA PHE A 114 -1.41 7.46 -4.24
C PHE A 114 -0.83 8.84 -4.60
N PHE A 115 -1.05 9.31 -5.83
CA PHE A 115 -0.60 10.62 -6.27
C PHE A 115 -1.28 11.76 -5.50
N ILE A 116 -2.58 11.64 -5.24
CA ILE A 116 -3.31 12.61 -4.40
C ILE A 116 -2.69 12.66 -2.99
N ALA A 117 -2.40 11.51 -2.39
CA ALA A 117 -1.77 11.44 -1.07
C ALA A 117 -0.36 12.04 -1.07
N ILE A 118 0.45 11.77 -2.10
CA ILE A 118 1.79 12.37 -2.23
C ILE A 118 1.72 13.90 -2.27
N LEU A 119 0.68 14.50 -2.83
CA LEU A 119 0.54 15.96 -2.83
C LEU A 119 0.49 16.53 -1.41
N SER A 120 0.05 15.76 -0.41
CA SER A 120 0.08 16.20 0.99
C SER A 120 1.49 16.32 1.54
N LEU A 121 2.50 15.68 0.94
CA LEU A 121 3.90 15.81 1.35
C LEU A 121 4.47 17.20 1.08
N PHE A 122 3.81 18.00 0.24
CA PHE A 122 4.16 19.41 0.02
C PHE A 122 3.52 20.36 1.05
N ILE A 123 2.73 19.82 1.97
CA ILE A 123 2.16 20.53 3.10
C ILE A 123 2.99 20.14 4.33
N ASP A 124 3.44 21.11 5.12
CA ASP A 124 4.23 20.89 6.36
C ASP A 124 3.39 20.29 7.51
N TYR A 125 2.56 19.30 7.22
CA TYR A 125 1.73 18.58 8.17
C TYR A 125 2.07 17.10 8.20
N ASN A 126 2.30 16.56 9.40
CA ASN A 126 2.71 15.18 9.59
C ASN A 126 1.51 14.22 9.65
N PHE A 127 1.14 13.63 8.51
CA PHE A 127 0.07 12.64 8.40
C PHE A 127 0.50 11.19 8.74
N LEU A 128 1.74 10.97 9.20
CA LEU A 128 2.29 9.64 9.44
C LEU A 128 1.42 8.78 10.37
N SER A 129 1.00 9.35 11.52
CA SER A 129 0.20 8.62 12.50
C SER A 129 -1.17 8.21 11.95
N PHE A 130 -1.79 9.10 11.15
CA PHE A 130 -3.04 8.80 10.45
C PHE A 130 -2.86 7.66 9.44
N ALA A 131 -1.77 7.69 8.66
CA ALA A 131 -1.45 6.63 7.70
C ALA A 131 -1.25 5.27 8.38
N ILE A 132 -0.50 5.24 9.49
CA ILE A 132 -0.25 4.02 10.29
C ILE A 132 -1.57 3.45 10.83
N GLY A 133 -2.45 4.29 11.40
CA GLY A 133 -3.76 3.87 11.86
C GLY A 133 -4.60 3.26 10.73
N GLY A 134 -4.59 3.91 9.56
CA GLY A 134 -5.25 3.43 8.36
C GLY A 134 -4.75 2.04 7.94
N LEU A 135 -3.43 1.88 7.83
CA LEU A 135 -2.80 0.60 7.47
C LEU A 135 -3.10 -0.50 8.49
N GLY A 136 -3.05 -0.20 9.78
CA GLY A 136 -3.37 -1.16 10.85
C GLY A 136 -4.77 -1.74 10.71
N SER A 137 -5.77 -0.89 10.46
CA SER A 137 -7.16 -1.33 10.26
C SER A 137 -7.32 -2.21 9.02
N ILE A 138 -6.60 -1.89 7.93
CA ILE A 138 -6.59 -2.69 6.70
C ILE A 138 -5.95 -4.07 6.95
N ILE A 139 -4.82 -4.13 7.67
CA ILE A 139 -4.14 -5.38 8.01
C ILE A 139 -5.11 -6.32 8.74
N ILE A 140 -5.78 -5.82 9.79
CA ILE A 140 -6.76 -6.60 10.56
C ILE A 140 -7.86 -7.14 9.63
N LYS A 141 -8.41 -6.28 8.76
CA LYS A 141 -9.47 -6.68 7.82
C LYS A 141 -9.01 -7.72 6.80
N LYS A 142 -7.76 -7.62 6.30
CA LYS A 142 -7.20 -8.63 5.39
C LYS A 142 -6.96 -9.96 6.11
N ILE A 143 -6.45 -9.95 7.34
CA ILE A 143 -6.25 -11.17 8.14
C ILE A 143 -7.58 -11.88 8.41
N ILE A 144 -8.62 -11.14 8.81
CA ILE A 144 -9.95 -11.71 9.05
C ILE A 144 -10.53 -12.33 7.77
N ARG A 145 -10.37 -11.66 6.62
CA ARG A 145 -10.84 -12.15 5.30
C ARG A 145 -9.96 -13.24 4.67
N PHE A 146 -8.81 -13.54 5.25
CA PHE A 146 -7.91 -14.59 4.77
C PHE A 146 -8.35 -15.98 5.26
N LYS A 147 -9.10 -16.03 6.38
CA LYS A 147 -9.82 -17.23 6.83
C LYS A 147 -10.89 -17.60 5.80
#